data_AF-A0A0F5JH57-F1
#
_entry.id   AF-A0A0F5JH57-F1
#
_cell.length_a   1.000
_cell.length_b   1.000
_cell.length_c   1.000
_cell.angle_alpha   90.00
_cell.angle_beta   90.00
_cell.angle_gamma   90.00
#
_symmetry.space_group_name_H-M   'P 1'
#
loop_
_entity.id
_entity.type
_entity.pdbx_description
1 polymer ?
#
loop_
_entity_poly.entity_id
_entity_poly.type
_entity_poly.pdbx_seq_one_letter_code
_entity_poly.pdbx_strand_id
1 'polypeptide(L)' 'MDAVGTLKLLKYARIIKGFAEQMKIPYAKAMDLFFHSLTFQLLQDGEADLHCRSDLYLIDELKLEIYGKL' A
#
# COMPACT_ATOMS: atom_id res chain seq x y z
N MET A 1 5.63 10.44 19.08
CA MET A 1 5.72 9.57 17.88
C MET A 1 7.14 9.03 17.85
N ASP A 2 7.31 7.72 17.87
CA ASP A 2 8.63 7.10 17.77
C ASP A 2 9.10 7.03 16.30
N ALA A 3 10.39 6.75 16.09
CA ALA A 3 10.97 6.67 14.75
C ALA A 3 10.32 5.54 13.91
N VAL A 4 9.89 4.46 14.57
CA VAL A 4 9.25 3.29 13.92
C VAL A 4 7.90 3.65 13.33
N GLY A 5 7.04 4.36 14.06
CA GLY A 5 5.75 4.83 13.55
C GLY A 5 5.91 5.77 12.36
N THR A 6 6.94 6.61 12.38
CA THR A 6 7.25 7.54 11.27
C THR A 6 7.65 6.78 10.00
N LEU A 7 8.47 5.74 10.11
CA LEU A 7 8.91 4.92 8.96
C LEU A 7 7.74 4.17 8.31
N LYS A 8 6.79 3.65 9.10
CA LYS A 8 5.58 2.99 8.58
C LYS A 8 4.73 3.96 7.75
N LEU A 9 4.46 5.16 8.28
CA LEU A 9 3.68 6.18 7.58
C LEU A 9 4.34 6.59 6.25
N LEU A 10 5.66 6.74 6.22
CA LEU A 10 6.41 7.03 4.99
C LEU A 10 6.29 5.88 3.97
N LYS A 11 6.32 4.63 4.42
CA LYS A 11 6.12 3.47 3.53
C LYS A 11 4.72 3.49 2.91
N TYR A 12 3.68 3.73 3.71
CA TYR A 12 2.31 3.85 3.19
C TYR A 12 2.19 4.98 2.16
N ALA A 13 2.77 6.15 2.44
CA ALA A 13 2.77 7.27 1.51
C ALA A 13 3.42 6.93 0.16
N ARG A 14 4.54 6.18 0.17
CA ARG A 14 5.21 5.74 -1.06
C ARG A 14 4.39 4.73 -1.85
N ILE A 15 3.73 3.79 -1.18
CA ILE A 15 2.83 2.81 -1.83
C ILE A 15 1.64 3.52 -2.48
N ILE A 16 0.95 4.39 -1.74
CA ILE A 16 -0.20 5.17 -2.24
C ILE A 16 0.21 6.01 -3.46
N LYS A 17 1.37 6.68 -3.38
CA LYS A 17 1.90 7.48 -4.49
C LYS A 17 2.16 6.63 -5.72
N GLY A 18 2.93 5.55 -5.58
CA GLY A 18 3.26 4.69 -6.72
C GLY A 18 2.02 4.02 -7.32
N PHE A 19 1.04 3.65 -6.51
CA PHE A 19 -0.23 3.11 -6.99
C PHE A 19 -1.03 4.15 -7.79
N ALA A 20 -1.16 5.38 -7.28
CA ALA A 20 -1.86 6.47 -7.96
C ALA A 20 -1.24 6.76 -9.34
N GLU A 21 0.09 6.86 -9.40
CA GLU A 21 0.85 7.11 -10.63
C GLU A 21 0.68 5.97 -11.65
N GLN A 22 0.81 4.72 -11.21
CA GLN A 22 0.73 3.56 -12.12
C GLN A 22 -0.69 3.28 -12.62
N MET A 23 -1.72 3.54 -11.80
CA MET A 23 -3.12 3.38 -12.20
C MET A 23 -3.72 4.62 -12.87
N LYS A 24 -2.99 5.74 -12.92
CA LYS A 24 -3.46 7.04 -13.42
C LYS A 24 -4.77 7.50 -12.76
N ILE A 25 -4.85 7.35 -11.43
CA ILE A 25 -5.99 7.76 -10.62
C ILE A 25 -5.63 8.90 -9.66
N PRO A 26 -6.59 9.71 -9.20
CA PRO A 26 -6.34 10.73 -8.19
C PRO A 26 -5.77 10.13 -6.89
N TYR A 27 -4.85 10.84 -6.24
CA TYR A 27 -4.27 10.44 -4.95
C TYR A 27 -5.32 10.14 -3.88
N ALA A 28 -6.40 10.94 -3.81
CA ALA A 28 -7.50 10.71 -2.86
C ALA A 28 -8.17 9.33 -3.08
N LYS A 29 -8.35 8.94 -4.34
CA LYS A 29 -8.92 7.62 -4.69
C LYS A 29 -7.93 6.49 -4.39
N ALA A 30 -6.65 6.69 -4.68
CA ALA A 30 -5.60 5.72 -4.34
C ALA A 30 -5.50 5.50 -2.82
N MET A 31 -5.61 6.58 -2.04
CA MET A 31 -5.59 6.54 -0.59
C MET A 31 -6.79 5.77 -0.03
N ASP A 32 -7.99 6.05 -0.53
CA ASP A 32 -9.22 5.35 -0.15
C ASP A 32 -9.12 3.84 -0.45
N LEU A 33 -8.68 3.48 -1.66
CA LEU A 33 -8.48 2.08 -2.05
C LEU A 33 -7.43 1.37 -1.18
N PHE A 34 -6.32 2.05 -0.87
CA PHE A 34 -5.27 1.48 -0.04
C PHE A 34 -5.77 1.17 1.38
N PHE A 35 -6.43 2.10 2.06
CA PHE A 35 -6.87 1.87 3.45
C PHE A 35 -8.00 0.82 3.58
N HIS A 36 -8.73 0.55 2.50
CA HIS A 36 -9.73 -0.51 2.45
C HIS A 36 -9.19 -1.85 1.90
N SER A 37 -7.89 -1.95 1.66
CA SER A 37 -7.27 -3.14 1.05
C SER A 37 -6.83 -4.19 2.09
N LEU A 38 -6.88 -5.45 1.70
CA LEU A 38 -6.23 -6.57 2.40
C LEU A 38 -4.71 -6.35 2.47
N THR A 39 -4.11 -5.81 1.41
CA THR A 39 -2.70 -5.46 1.37
C THR A 39 -2.31 -4.54 2.53
N PHE A 40 -3.14 -3.53 2.83
CA PHE A 40 -2.93 -2.66 3.99
C PHE A 40 -3.12 -3.38 5.32
N GLN A 41 -4.16 -4.21 5.46
CA GLN A 41 -4.41 -4.99 6.68
C GLN A 41 -3.21 -5.88 7.02
N LEU A 42 -2.75 -6.67 6.05
CA LEU A 42 -1.58 -7.55 6.22
C LEU A 42 -0.31 -6.75 6.56
N LEU A 43 -0.12 -5.59 5.92
CA LEU A 43 1.02 -4.72 6.17
C LEU A 43 0.97 -4.05 7.56
N GLN A 44 -0.23 -3.72 8.05
CA GLN A 44 -0.46 -3.17 9.38
C GLN A 44 -0.21 -4.21 10.47
N ASP A 45 -0.75 -5.41 10.28
CA ASP A 45 -0.65 -6.54 11.22
C ASP A 45 0.74 -7.18 11.21
N GLY A 46 1.55 -6.89 10.19
CA GLY A 46 2.92 -7.41 10.06
C GLY A 46 2.98 -8.84 9.53
N GLU A 47 1.86 -9.34 9.00
CA GLU A 47 1.70 -10.68 8.48
C GLU A 47 2.51 -10.88 7.18
N ALA A 48 2.94 -12.13 6.96
CA ALA A 48 3.69 -12.56 5.77
C ALA A 48 4.95 -11.73 5.45
N ASP A 49 5.53 -11.06 6.45
CA ASP A 49 6.69 -10.17 6.32
C ASP A 49 6.52 -9.07 5.25
N LEU A 50 5.28 -8.65 4.96
CA LEU A 50 5.01 -7.63 3.93
C LEU A 50 5.71 -6.29 4.22
N HIS A 51 5.93 -5.98 5.50
CA HIS A 51 6.66 -4.77 5.90
C HIS A 51 8.12 -4.75 5.40
N CYS A 52 8.74 -5.92 5.21
CA CYS A 52 10.08 -6.08 4.64
C CYS A 52 10.10 -6.09 3.10
N ARG A 53 8.94 -6.24 2.44
CA ARG A 53 8.86 -6.27 0.97
C ARG A 53 9.06 -4.88 0.36
N SER A 54 9.50 -4.86 -0.89
CA SER A 54 9.73 -3.62 -1.63
C SER A 54 8.41 -2.87 -1.86
N ASP A 55 8.49 -1.55 -2.02
CA ASP A 55 7.30 -0.74 -2.28
C ASP A 55 6.63 -1.13 -3.61
N LEU A 56 7.42 -1.49 -4.64
CA LEU A 56 6.90 -1.96 -5.93
C LEU A 56 6.09 -3.26 -5.78
N TYR A 57 6.59 -4.22 -5.01
CA TYR A 57 5.89 -5.47 -4.77
C TYR A 57 4.51 -5.21 -4.13
N LEU A 58 4.45 -4.34 -3.11
CA LEU A 58 3.20 -4.00 -2.43
C LEU A 58 2.24 -3.21 -3.33
N ILE A 59 2.76 -2.38 -4.24
CA ILE A 59 1.95 -1.71 -5.26
C ILE A 59 1.32 -2.74 -6.20
N ASP A 60 2.08 -3.75 -6.63
CA ASP A 60 1.58 -4.78 -7.52
C ASP A 60 0.55 -5.70 -6.84
N GLU A 61 0.77 -6.09 -5.58
CA GLU A 61 -0.23 -6.80 -4.76
C GLU A 61 -1.54 -5.99 -4.64
N LEU A 62 -1.44 -4.69 -4.32
CA LEU A 62 -2.60 -3.81 -4.24
C LEU A 62 -3.33 -3.70 -5.58
N LYS A 63 -2.62 -3.65 -6.71
CA LYS A 63 -3.25 -3.66 -8.04
C LYS A 63 -3.96 -4.96 -8.32
N LEU A 64 -3.34 -6.10 -8.02
CA LEU A 64 -3.94 -7.42 -8.18
C LEU A 64 -5.21 -7.53 -7.33
N GLU A 65 -5.18 -7.00 -6.11
CA GLU A 65 -6.35 -7.00 -5.23
C GLU A 65 -7.52 -6.17 -5.79
N ILE A 66 -7.25 -4.94 -6.23
CA ILE A 66 -8.29 -4.00 -6.67
C ILE A 66 -8.79 -4.30 -8.09
N TYR A 67 -7.92 -4.74 -8.99
CA TYR A 67 -8.21 -4.88 -10.43
C TYR A 67 -8.04 -6.31 -10.95
N GLY A 68 -7.41 -7.20 -10.20
CA GLY A 68 -7.21 -8.60 -10.55
C GLY A 68 -8.36 -9.53 -10.11
N LYS A 69 -9.53 -8.97 -9.76
CA LYS A 69 -10.75 -9.78 -9.68
C LYS A 69 -11.08 -10.34 -11.07
N LEU A 70 -10.85 -11.65 -11.24
CA LEU A 70 -11.56 -12.48 -12.22
C LEU A 70 -13.07 -12.43 -11.94
#